data_AF-A0AAV8YFP1-F1
#
_entry.id   AF-A0AAV8YFP1-F1
#
_cell.length_a   1.000
_cell.length_b   1.000
_cell.length_c   1.000
_cell.angle_alpha   90.00
_cell.angle_beta   90.00
_cell.angle_gamma   90.00
#
_symmetry.space_group_name_H-M   'P 1'
#
loop_
_entity.id
_entity.type
_entity.pdbx_description
1 polymer ?
#
loop_
_entity_poly.entity_id
_entity_poly.type
_entity_poly.pdbx_seq_one_letter_code
_entity_poly.pdbx_strand_id
1 'polypeptide(L)'
;MPLNERDRIEILMMIGVGDRMRTQQEVCRLFHEMHPDREPVSQSTVSRIERKYRELGHVRDAPRQGRPKINENVQQDVILSALENPHCTVRQVSRDLNIGKSSVSNIFKKVKYHPYRVRLIHELAEDDFDRRTEFCEYMMDHNNQNNGFIANILFSDEATFFLNGHVNRQNTRYWSQENPHWMQEYHTQHPQKVNVWAGILIMNLCVTLWTHCIMMCTPMSSGNFGQLNS
;
A
#
# COMPACT_ATOMS: atom_id res chain seq x y z
N MET A 1 -7.41 -39.49 -8.56
CA MET A 1 -8.48 -38.47 -8.50
C MET A 1 -9.18 -38.59 -7.15
N PRO A 2 -9.54 -37.51 -6.43
CA PRO A 2 -10.25 -37.64 -5.15
C PRO A 2 -11.63 -38.29 -5.36
N LEU A 3 -12.02 -39.23 -4.49
CA LEU A 3 -13.32 -39.89 -4.58
C LEU A 3 -14.45 -38.88 -4.41
N ASN A 4 -15.37 -38.88 -5.36
CA ASN A 4 -16.53 -38.01 -5.35
C ASN A 4 -17.62 -38.55 -4.39
N GLU A 5 -18.64 -37.73 -4.07
CA GLU A 5 -19.69 -38.13 -3.12
C GLU A 5 -20.42 -39.42 -3.57
N ARG A 6 -20.69 -39.55 -4.87
CA ARG A 6 -21.30 -40.75 -5.47
C ARG A 6 -20.46 -42.00 -5.24
N ASP A 7 -19.15 -41.92 -5.47
CA ASP A 7 -18.24 -43.05 -5.28
C ASP A 7 -18.23 -43.51 -3.82
N ARG A 8 -18.30 -42.57 -2.87
CA ARG A 8 -18.36 -42.89 -1.43
C ARG A 8 -19.68 -43.57 -1.06
N ILE A 9 -20.80 -43.15 -1.65
CA ILE A 9 -22.10 -43.82 -1.46
C ILE A 9 -22.06 -45.22 -2.05
N GLU A 10 -21.50 -45.40 -3.24
CA GLU A 10 -21.35 -46.70 -3.89
C GLU A 10 -20.52 -47.67 -3.04
N ILE A 11 -19.40 -47.20 -2.48
CA ILE A 11 -18.59 -47.97 -1.54
C ILE A 11 -19.40 -48.38 -0.29
N LEU A 12 -20.19 -47.47 0.29
CA LEU A 12 -21.06 -47.81 1.43
C LEU A 12 -22.14 -48.83 1.06
N MET A 13 -22.73 -48.71 -0.12
CA MET A 13 -23.67 -49.71 -0.63
C MET A 13 -22.97 -51.07 -0.75
N MET A 14 -21.77 -51.14 -1.32
CA MET A 14 -21.00 -52.38 -1.46
C MET A 14 -20.67 -53.04 -0.11
N ILE A 15 -20.47 -52.27 0.97
CA ILE A 15 -20.23 -52.80 2.32
C ILE A 15 -21.46 -53.56 2.86
N GLY A 16 -22.68 -53.11 2.55
CA GLY A 16 -23.92 -53.61 3.13
C GLY A 16 -25.06 -53.82 2.14
N VAL A 17 -24.84 -54.60 1.08
CA VAL A 17 -25.93 -55.02 0.17
C VAL A 17 -26.66 -56.23 0.78
N GLY A 18 -27.83 -56.02 1.38
CA GLY A 18 -28.67 -57.08 1.97
C GLY A 18 -28.15 -57.60 3.32
N ASP A 19 -28.39 -58.88 3.65
CA ASP A 19 -27.98 -59.52 4.92
C ASP A 19 -26.48 -59.89 4.99
N ARG A 20 -25.68 -59.48 4.00
CA ARG A 20 -24.25 -59.80 3.93
C ARG A 20 -23.39 -58.56 4.19
N MET A 21 -22.62 -58.60 5.28
CA MET A 21 -21.53 -57.66 5.52
C MET A 21 -20.29 -58.11 4.77
N ARG A 22 -19.84 -57.31 3.80
CA ARG A 22 -18.56 -57.55 3.11
C ARG A 22 -17.41 -56.94 3.89
N THR A 23 -16.25 -57.58 3.84
CA THR A 23 -15.02 -57.01 4.40
C THR A 23 -14.53 -55.84 3.54
N GLN A 24 -13.77 -54.91 4.13
CA GLN A 24 -13.27 -53.74 3.39
C GLN A 24 -12.32 -54.12 2.25
N GLN A 25 -11.63 -55.27 2.34
CA GLN A 25 -10.79 -55.79 1.26
C GLN A 25 -11.61 -56.28 0.06
N GLU A 26 -12.73 -56.98 0.30
CA GLU A 26 -13.65 -57.41 -0.75
C GLU A 26 -14.28 -56.22 -1.46
N VAL A 27 -14.64 -55.17 -0.71
CA VAL A 27 -15.18 -53.93 -1.28
C VAL A 27 -14.16 -53.22 -2.15
N CYS A 28 -12.88 -53.17 -1.76
CA CYS A 28 -11.82 -52.65 -2.62
C CYS A 28 -11.71 -53.41 -3.95
N ARG A 29 -11.75 -54.75 -3.90
CA ARG A 29 -11.69 -55.59 -5.11
C ARG A 29 -12.89 -55.37 -6.01
N LEU A 30 -14.10 -55.42 -5.45
CA LEU A 30 -15.34 -55.18 -6.19
C LEU A 30 -15.39 -53.78 -6.80
N PHE A 31 -14.97 -52.77 -6.06
CA PHE A 31 -14.93 -51.40 -6.59
C PHE A 31 -13.92 -51.26 -7.73
N HIS A 32 -12.78 -51.95 -7.67
CA HIS A 32 -11.80 -51.97 -8.75
C HIS A 32 -12.29 -52.73 -9.98
N GLU A 33 -12.97 -53.88 -9.79
CA GLU A 33 -13.59 -54.66 -10.87
C GLU A 33 -14.70 -53.88 -11.58
N MET A 34 -15.50 -53.11 -10.84
CA MET A 34 -16.58 -52.27 -11.39
C MET A 34 -16.07 -50.99 -12.07
N HIS A 35 -14.87 -50.51 -11.70
CA HIS A 35 -14.27 -49.29 -12.22
C HIS A 35 -12.80 -49.51 -12.64
N PRO A 36 -12.54 -50.33 -13.69
CA PRO A 36 -11.18 -50.70 -14.11
C PRO A 36 -10.35 -49.51 -14.62
N ASP A 37 -11.02 -48.46 -15.12
CA ASP A 37 -10.36 -47.24 -15.64
C ASP A 37 -9.88 -46.29 -14.53
N ARG A 38 -10.11 -46.62 -13.25
CA ARG A 38 -9.78 -45.75 -12.11
C ARG A 38 -8.68 -46.33 -11.23
N GLU A 39 -7.96 -45.42 -10.57
CA GLU A 39 -6.97 -45.77 -9.55
C GLU A 39 -7.62 -46.59 -8.41
N PRO A 40 -6.99 -47.70 -7.98
CA PRO A 40 -7.51 -48.55 -6.93
C PRO A 40 -7.71 -47.80 -5.61
N VAL A 41 -8.86 -48.01 -4.97
CA VAL A 41 -9.15 -47.44 -3.65
C VAL A 41 -8.51 -48.30 -2.57
N SER A 42 -7.78 -47.67 -1.64
CA SER A 42 -7.15 -48.39 -0.52
C SER A 42 -8.18 -48.85 0.53
N GLN A 43 -7.90 -49.98 1.18
CA GLN A 43 -8.70 -50.49 2.30
C GLN A 43 -8.84 -49.47 3.42
N SER A 44 -7.79 -48.70 3.69
CA SER A 44 -7.80 -47.62 4.69
C SER A 44 -8.76 -46.49 4.33
N THR A 45 -8.95 -46.20 3.03
CA THR A 45 -9.90 -45.21 2.55
C THR A 45 -11.33 -45.69 2.74
N VAL A 46 -11.61 -46.96 2.40
CA VAL A 46 -12.92 -47.59 2.63
C VAL A 46 -13.28 -47.59 4.12
N SER A 47 -12.34 -47.99 4.99
CA SER A 47 -12.53 -47.98 6.45
C SER A 47 -12.80 -46.57 6.99
N ARG A 48 -12.11 -45.54 6.48
CA ARG A 48 -12.37 -44.14 6.86
C ARG A 48 -13.74 -43.66 6.41
N ILE A 49 -14.20 -44.04 5.22
CA ILE A 49 -15.54 -43.70 4.71
C ILE A 49 -16.61 -44.37 5.57
N GLU A 50 -16.47 -45.68 5.85
CA GLU A 50 -17.40 -46.44 6.68
C GLU A 50 -17.50 -45.85 8.09
N ARG A 51 -16.35 -45.63 8.75
CA ARG A 51 -16.31 -45.04 10.10
C ARG A 51 -16.98 -43.68 10.13
N LYS A 52 -16.64 -42.80 9.17
CA LYS A 52 -17.23 -41.47 9.07
C LYS A 52 -18.75 -41.53 8.88
N TYR A 53 -19.24 -42.47 8.08
CA TYR A 53 -20.68 -42.66 7.89
C TYR A 53 -21.37 -43.16 9.16
N ARG A 54 -20.77 -44.12 9.88
CA ARG A 54 -21.30 -44.61 11.17
C ARG A 54 -21.35 -43.50 12.24
N GLU A 55 -20.37 -42.60 12.25
CA GLU A 55 -20.28 -41.51 13.22
C GLU A 55 -21.19 -40.31 12.88
N LEU A 56 -21.25 -39.89 11.61
CA LEU A 56 -21.92 -38.64 11.19
C LEU A 56 -23.21 -38.85 10.39
N GLY A 57 -23.48 -40.06 9.91
CA GLY A 57 -24.64 -40.39 9.08
C GLY A 57 -24.56 -39.88 7.62
N HIS A 58 -23.44 -39.29 7.20
CA HIS A 58 -23.28 -38.77 5.83
C HIS A 58 -21.84 -38.88 5.30
N VAL A 59 -21.68 -38.83 3.97
CA VAL A 59 -20.37 -38.95 3.28
C VAL A 59 -19.72 -37.62 2.87
N ARG A 60 -20.41 -36.50 3.08
CA ARG A 60 -19.95 -35.14 2.72
C ARG A 60 -18.65 -34.78 3.40
N ASP A 61 -17.80 -34.00 2.73
CA ASP A 61 -16.57 -33.47 3.32
C ASP A 61 -16.89 -32.63 4.56
N ALA A 62 -16.07 -32.81 5.60
CA ALA A 62 -16.20 -32.02 6.80
C ALA A 62 -15.77 -30.56 6.51
N PRO A 63 -16.41 -29.56 7.12
CA PRO A 63 -15.95 -28.19 7.01
C PRO A 63 -14.51 -28.12 7.49
N ARG A 64 -13.62 -27.63 6.61
CA ARG A 64 -12.21 -27.44 6.96
C ARG A 64 -12.13 -26.24 7.91
N GLN A 65 -11.42 -26.40 9.02
CA GLN A 65 -11.04 -25.26 9.84
C GLN A 65 -10.11 -24.38 8.99
N GLY A 66 -10.63 -23.24 8.55
CA GLY A 66 -9.87 -22.27 7.79
C GLY A 66 -8.79 -21.59 8.64
N ARG A 67 -7.99 -20.74 8.02
CA ARG A 67 -7.04 -19.89 8.75
C ARG A 67 -7.79 -19.05 9.80
N PRO A 68 -7.31 -18.95 11.05
CA PRO A 68 -7.92 -18.11 12.07
C PRO A 68 -8.13 -16.69 11.57
N LYS A 69 -9.31 -16.12 11.84
CA LYS A 69 -9.60 -14.72 11.52
C LYS A 69 -8.78 -13.82 12.44
N ILE A 70 -8.36 -12.67 11.91
CA ILE A 70 -7.71 -11.61 12.69
C ILE A 70 -8.69 -11.18 13.80
N ASN A 71 -8.19 -11.03 15.02
CA ASN A 71 -8.97 -10.60 16.18
C ASN A 71 -9.59 -9.20 15.94
N GLU A 72 -10.86 -9.02 16.30
CA GLU A 72 -11.58 -7.76 16.10
C GLU A 72 -10.98 -6.61 16.92
N ASN A 73 -10.49 -6.87 18.13
CA ASN A 73 -9.84 -5.85 18.96
C ASN A 73 -8.59 -5.30 18.29
N VAL A 74 -7.74 -6.20 17.77
CA VAL A 74 -6.53 -5.86 17.03
C VAL A 74 -6.86 -5.06 15.76
N GLN A 75 -7.99 -5.38 15.12
CA GLN A 75 -8.45 -4.62 13.97
C GLN A 75 -8.84 -3.19 14.36
N GLN A 76 -9.53 -3.01 15.48
CA GLN A 76 -9.93 -1.70 16.00
C GLN A 76 -8.72 -0.86 16.38
N ASP A 77 -7.74 -1.42 17.08
CA ASP A 77 -6.52 -0.71 17.48
C ASP A 77 -5.73 -0.18 16.28
N VAL A 78 -5.63 -0.99 15.21
CA VAL A 78 -4.98 -0.57 13.95
C VAL A 78 -5.74 0.59 13.30
N ILE A 79 -7.08 0.56 13.32
CA ILE A 79 -7.90 1.64 12.75
C ILE A 79 -7.75 2.92 13.59
N LEU A 80 -7.81 2.81 14.91
CA LEU A 80 -7.61 3.93 15.83
C LEU A 80 -6.25 4.60 15.62
N SER A 81 -5.17 3.81 15.48
CA SER A 81 -3.83 4.37 15.21
C SER A 81 -3.76 5.20 13.93
N ALA A 82 -4.54 4.82 12.90
CA ALA A 82 -4.62 5.56 11.64
C ALA A 82 -5.53 6.79 11.73
N LEU A 83 -6.52 6.78 12.62
CA LEU A 83 -7.36 7.95 12.90
C LEU A 83 -6.61 9.01 13.73
N GLU A 84 -5.86 8.59 14.74
CA GLU A 84 -5.05 9.47 15.59
C GLU A 84 -3.88 10.07 14.83
N ASN A 85 -3.21 9.27 14.01
CA ASN A 85 -2.12 9.72 13.15
C ASN A 85 -2.31 9.19 11.72
N PRO A 86 -2.95 9.96 10.84
CA PRO A 86 -3.17 9.57 9.47
C PRO A 86 -1.88 9.32 8.67
N HIS A 87 -0.76 9.94 9.07
CA HIS A 87 0.55 9.80 8.44
C HIS A 87 1.34 8.59 8.95
N CYS A 88 0.74 7.74 9.80
CA CYS A 88 1.42 6.57 10.32
C CYS A 88 1.82 5.61 9.19
N THR A 89 3.03 5.08 9.29
CA THR A 89 3.47 4.03 8.36
C THR A 89 3.02 2.66 8.86
N VAL A 90 2.81 1.70 7.95
CA VAL A 90 2.53 0.30 8.33
C VAL A 90 3.59 -0.25 9.29
N ARG A 91 4.85 0.20 9.17
CA ARG A 91 5.96 -0.20 10.05
C ARG A 91 5.89 0.44 11.42
N GLN A 92 5.31 1.64 11.53
CA GLN A 92 5.10 2.33 12.79
C GLN A 92 3.96 1.64 13.55
N VAL A 93 2.79 1.50 12.94
CA VAL A 93 1.64 0.77 13.52
C VAL A 93 2.01 -0.65 13.93
N SER A 94 2.80 -1.35 13.10
CA SER A 94 3.32 -2.69 13.41
C SER A 94 4.19 -2.73 14.67
N ARG A 95 5.01 -1.70 14.91
CA ARG A 95 5.85 -1.59 16.11
C ARG A 95 5.02 -1.20 17.32
N ASP A 96 4.13 -0.22 17.16
CA ASP A 96 3.34 0.36 18.26
C ASP A 96 2.37 -0.68 18.84
N LEU A 97 1.76 -1.50 17.98
CA LEU A 97 0.80 -2.54 18.38
C LEU A 97 1.44 -3.94 18.49
N ASN A 98 2.74 -4.09 18.22
CA ASN A 98 3.46 -5.36 18.18
C ASN A 98 2.79 -6.43 17.28
N ILE A 99 2.35 -6.01 16.09
CA ILE A 99 1.67 -6.86 15.09
C ILE A 99 2.58 -7.03 13.88
N GLY A 100 2.53 -8.18 13.20
CA GLY A 100 3.21 -8.37 11.92
C GLY A 100 2.75 -7.37 10.84
N LYS A 101 3.69 -6.78 10.09
CA LYS A 101 3.43 -5.79 9.02
C LYS A 101 2.38 -6.27 8.00
N SER A 102 2.39 -7.57 7.68
CA SER A 102 1.44 -8.20 6.76
C SER A 102 0.01 -8.19 7.31
N SER A 103 -0.17 -8.42 8.61
CA SER A 103 -1.48 -8.33 9.27
C SER A 103 -2.01 -6.91 9.25
N VAL A 104 -1.19 -5.90 9.56
CA VAL A 104 -1.58 -4.48 9.46
C VAL A 104 -2.00 -4.13 8.02
N SER A 105 -1.23 -4.55 7.01
CA SER A 105 -1.59 -4.33 5.61
C SER A 105 -2.89 -5.03 5.20
N ASN A 106 -3.12 -6.26 5.68
CA ASN A 106 -4.36 -7.00 5.43
C ASN A 106 -5.57 -6.34 6.10
N ILE A 107 -5.38 -5.78 7.31
CA ILE A 107 -6.40 -5.00 8.01
C ILE A 107 -6.76 -3.78 7.18
N PHE A 108 -5.79 -2.94 6.79
CA PHE A 108 -6.06 -1.76 5.96
C PHE A 108 -6.82 -2.12 4.66
N LYS A 109 -6.44 -3.20 3.98
CA LYS A 109 -7.17 -3.69 2.80
C LYS A 109 -8.61 -4.09 3.13
N LYS A 110 -8.84 -4.78 4.25
CA LYS A 110 -10.18 -5.23 4.69
C LYS A 110 -11.11 -4.04 4.98
N VAL A 111 -10.59 -2.98 5.60
CA VAL A 111 -11.32 -1.73 5.86
C VAL A 111 -11.30 -0.74 4.69
N LYS A 112 -10.75 -1.14 3.52
CA LYS A 112 -10.64 -0.30 2.31
C LYS A 112 -9.88 1.01 2.52
N TYR A 113 -8.88 1.01 3.40
CA TYR A 113 -7.97 2.14 3.53
C TYR A 113 -6.93 2.11 2.41
N HIS A 114 -6.77 3.24 1.75
CA HIS A 114 -5.84 3.44 0.65
C HIS A 114 -4.72 4.39 1.06
N PRO A 115 -3.48 4.11 0.61
CA PRO A 115 -2.37 5.01 0.85
C PRO A 115 -2.40 6.13 -0.20
N TYR A 116 -2.63 7.36 0.24
CA TYR A 116 -2.61 8.54 -0.62
C TYR A 116 -1.31 9.32 -0.42
N ARG A 117 -0.85 9.95 -1.51
CA ARG A 117 0.35 10.78 -1.52
C ARG A 117 -0.04 12.24 -1.26
N VAL A 118 0.64 12.89 -0.33
CA VAL A 118 0.48 14.33 -0.09
C VAL A 118 0.92 15.10 -1.33
N ARG A 119 0.07 16.02 -1.78
CA ARG A 119 0.43 16.99 -2.83
C ARG A 119 0.97 18.23 -2.14
N LEU A 120 2.22 18.58 -2.44
CA LEU A 120 2.74 19.90 -2.12
C LEU A 120 2.30 20.81 -3.24
N ILE A 121 1.41 21.75 -2.95
CA ILE A 121 0.94 22.77 -3.91
C ILE A 121 1.53 24.09 -3.42
N HIS A 122 2.01 24.93 -4.34
CA HIS A 122 2.31 26.31 -4.00
C HIS A 122 1.00 27.04 -3.72
N GLU A 123 0.97 27.88 -2.70
CA GLU A 123 -0.13 28.82 -2.50
C GLU A 123 -0.25 29.69 -3.76
N LEU A 124 -1.37 29.54 -4.47
CA LEU A 124 -1.71 30.35 -5.64
C LEU A 124 -2.64 31.45 -5.15
N ALA A 125 -2.33 32.70 -5.49
CA ALA A 125 -3.26 33.81 -5.31
C ALA A 125 -4.38 33.73 -6.38
N GLU A 126 -5.56 34.30 -6.10
CA GLU A 126 -6.68 34.29 -7.06
C GLU A 126 -6.30 34.95 -8.40
N ASP A 127 -5.46 36.00 -8.37
CA ASP A 127 -4.93 36.69 -9.56
C ASP A 127 -3.95 35.85 -10.40
N ASP A 128 -3.40 34.76 -9.86
CA ASP A 128 -2.37 33.98 -10.56
C ASP A 128 -2.94 33.21 -11.75
N PHE A 129 -4.23 32.86 -11.73
CA PHE A 129 -4.86 32.14 -12.84
C PHE A 129 -4.90 32.98 -14.11
N ASP A 130 -5.32 34.23 -13.99
CA ASP A 130 -5.42 35.15 -15.12
C ASP A 130 -4.02 35.50 -15.64
N ARG A 131 -3.08 35.85 -14.76
CA ARG A 131 -1.69 36.16 -15.14
C ARG A 131 -0.99 35.01 -15.85
N ARG A 132 -1.24 33.76 -15.42
CA ARG A 132 -0.67 32.57 -16.07
C ARG A 132 -1.26 32.34 -17.46
N THR A 133 -2.55 32.64 -17.63
CA THR A 133 -3.24 32.51 -18.91
C THR A 133 -2.74 33.57 -19.90
N GLU A 134 -2.67 34.83 -19.48
CA GLU A 134 -2.10 35.93 -20.27
C GLU A 134 -0.65 35.65 -20.69
N PHE A 135 0.18 35.13 -19.77
CA PHE A 135 1.55 34.74 -20.09
C PHE A 135 1.62 33.64 -21.15
N CYS A 136 0.76 32.63 -21.06
CA CYS A 136 0.69 31.57 -22.05
C CYS A 136 0.30 32.11 -23.44
N GLU A 137 -0.72 32.97 -23.51
CA GLU A 137 -1.16 33.61 -24.76
C GLU A 137 -0.05 34.46 -25.36
N TYR A 138 0.59 35.31 -24.55
CA TYR A 138 1.73 36.11 -24.97
C TYR A 138 2.86 35.26 -25.55
N MET A 139 3.23 34.16 -24.87
CA MET A 139 4.31 33.27 -25.32
C MET A 139 3.95 32.54 -26.64
N MET A 140 2.69 32.15 -26.81
CA MET A 140 2.21 31.51 -28.04
C MET A 140 2.27 32.48 -29.23
N ASP A 141 1.81 33.72 -29.05
CA ASP A 141 1.82 34.73 -30.11
C ASP A 141 3.25 35.09 -30.56
N HIS A 142 4.17 35.26 -29.61
CA HIS A 142 5.56 35.56 -29.92
C HIS A 142 6.27 34.41 -30.64
N ASN A 143 5.93 33.17 -30.31
CA ASN A 143 6.46 32.02 -31.02
C ASN A 143 5.89 31.88 -32.44
N ASN A 144 4.62 32.24 -32.65
CA ASN A 144 4.00 32.23 -33.98
C ASN A 144 4.59 33.31 -34.90
N GLN A 145 4.98 34.46 -34.35
CA GLN A 145 5.55 35.58 -35.12
C GLN A 145 7.03 35.39 -35.46
N ASN A 146 7.81 34.71 -34.60
CA ASN A 146 9.24 34.51 -34.80
C ASN A 146 9.61 33.02 -34.67
N ASN A 147 9.89 32.40 -35.81
CA ASN A 147 10.25 30.99 -35.92
C ASN A 147 11.62 30.74 -35.28
N GLY A 148 11.63 30.42 -33.98
CA GLY A 148 12.85 30.25 -33.17
C GLY A 148 12.89 31.06 -31.87
N PHE A 149 11.84 31.83 -31.54
CA PHE A 149 11.76 32.61 -30.29
C PHE A 149 12.07 31.76 -29.05
N ILE A 150 11.40 30.61 -28.91
CA ILE A 150 11.58 29.72 -27.75
C ILE A 150 13.02 29.19 -27.67
N ALA A 151 13.68 28.94 -28.80
CA ALA A 151 15.06 28.44 -28.83
C ALA A 151 16.09 29.45 -28.25
N ASN A 152 15.74 30.73 -28.22
CA ASN A 152 16.59 31.81 -27.69
C ASN A 152 16.28 32.16 -26.23
N ILE A 153 15.33 31.47 -25.58
CA ILE A 153 14.98 31.70 -24.17
C ILE A 153 15.86 30.81 -23.27
N LEU A 154 16.60 31.45 -22.37
CA LEU A 154 17.27 30.78 -21.24
C LEU A 154 16.27 30.65 -20.10
N PHE A 155 15.86 29.42 -19.79
CA PHE A 155 15.07 29.13 -18.60
C PHE A 155 16.01 28.88 -17.42
N SER A 156 15.95 29.69 -16.38
CA SER A 156 16.67 29.41 -15.14
C SER A 156 15.72 29.12 -13.99
N ASP A 157 16.13 28.23 -13.09
CA ASP A 157 15.40 27.91 -11.86
C ASP A 157 16.35 27.78 -10.67
N GLU A 158 15.82 28.00 -9.47
CA GLU A 158 16.50 27.80 -8.20
C GLU A 158 15.89 26.60 -7.48
N ALA A 159 16.72 25.59 -7.20
CA ALA A 159 16.32 24.44 -6.41
C ALA A 159 16.98 24.48 -5.02
N THR A 160 16.16 24.52 -3.97
CA THR A 160 16.61 24.39 -2.59
C THR A 160 16.57 22.94 -2.13
N PHE A 161 17.72 22.41 -1.71
CA PHE A 161 17.85 21.10 -1.08
C PHE A 161 18.09 21.27 0.42
N PHE A 162 17.19 20.71 1.22
CA PHE A 162 17.30 20.73 2.68
C PHE A 162 18.13 19.52 3.16
N LEU A 163 19.13 19.77 4.01
CA LEU A 163 20.00 18.72 4.56
C LEU A 163 19.36 17.98 5.75
N ASN A 164 18.39 18.61 6.40
CA ASN A 164 17.52 17.92 7.35
C ASN A 164 16.45 17.17 6.53
N GLY A 165 16.47 15.84 6.51
CA GLY A 165 15.56 14.99 5.74
C GLY A 165 14.07 15.05 6.14
N HIS A 166 13.53 16.23 6.43
CA HIS A 166 12.16 16.46 6.81
C HIS A 166 11.25 16.48 5.58
N VAL A 167 10.32 15.52 5.59
CA VAL A 167 9.34 15.18 4.55
C VAL A 167 9.98 14.62 3.28
N ASN A 168 10.45 13.38 3.36
CA ASN A 168 10.69 12.60 2.15
C ASN A 168 9.35 12.33 1.45
N ARG A 169 9.10 13.04 0.32
CA ARG A 169 7.93 12.89 -0.57
C ARG A 169 7.60 11.46 -0.99
N GLN A 170 8.54 10.51 -0.87
CA GLN A 170 8.31 9.09 -1.14
C GLN A 170 7.73 8.34 0.07
N ASN A 171 8.04 8.81 1.29
CA ASN A 171 7.66 8.17 2.55
C ASN A 171 6.41 8.79 3.19
N THR A 172 6.04 10.02 2.83
CA THR A 172 4.82 10.65 3.33
C THR A 172 3.61 10.12 2.57
N ARG A 173 2.96 9.10 3.15
CA ARG A 173 1.66 8.59 2.73
C ARG A 173 0.74 8.59 3.93
N TYR A 174 -0.52 8.85 3.68
CA TYR A 174 -1.54 8.73 4.70
C TYR A 174 -2.59 7.69 4.29
N TRP A 175 -3.21 7.05 5.28
CA TRP A 175 -4.19 5.99 5.05
C TRP A 175 -5.59 6.50 5.33
N SER A 176 -6.47 6.46 4.34
CA SER A 176 -7.88 6.87 4.48
C SER A 176 -8.78 6.04 3.55
N GLN A 177 -10.08 5.95 3.84
CA GLN A 177 -11.07 5.32 2.96
C GLN A 177 -11.39 6.17 1.74
N GLU A 178 -11.45 7.49 1.94
CA GLU A 178 -11.69 8.49 0.90
C GLU A 178 -10.47 9.39 0.76
N ASN A 179 -10.33 10.07 -0.39
CA ASN A 179 -9.24 11.01 -0.61
C ASN A 179 -9.52 12.34 0.13
N PRO A 180 -8.81 12.65 1.23
CA PRO A 180 -8.96 13.89 1.98
C PRO A 180 -8.30 15.09 1.29
N HIS A 181 -7.67 14.91 0.12
CA HIS A 181 -7.00 15.99 -0.63
C HIS A 181 -6.00 16.79 0.22
N TRP A 182 -5.29 16.11 1.12
CA TRP A 182 -4.38 16.80 2.03
C TRP A 182 -3.29 17.59 1.29
N MET A 183 -3.26 18.87 1.62
CA MET A 183 -2.22 19.84 1.31
C MET A 183 -1.49 20.15 2.61
N GLN A 184 -0.17 20.24 2.54
CA GLN A 184 0.66 20.58 3.69
C GLN A 184 1.44 21.85 3.36
N GLU A 185 1.19 22.90 4.14
CA GLU A 185 1.96 24.15 4.12
C GLU A 185 3.34 23.90 4.72
N TYR A 186 4.38 24.44 4.08
CA TYR A 186 5.76 24.24 4.50
C TYR A 186 6.24 25.44 5.31
N HIS A 187 6.23 25.31 6.63
CA HIS A 187 6.86 26.27 7.52
C HIS A 187 7.91 25.60 8.40
N THR A 188 9.18 25.85 8.10
CA THR A 188 10.26 25.65 9.07
C THR A 188 11.25 26.80 8.97
N GLN A 189 11.33 27.59 10.05
CA GLN A 189 12.36 28.60 10.25
C GLN A 189 13.72 27.90 10.44
N HIS A 190 14.64 28.16 9.50
CA HIS A 190 16.09 27.88 9.55
C HIS A 190 16.61 26.42 9.46
N PRO A 191 16.23 25.61 8.46
CA PRO A 191 17.00 24.41 8.10
C PRO A 191 18.29 24.75 7.34
N GLN A 192 19.36 23.97 7.55
CA GLN A 192 20.55 24.01 6.67
C GLN A 192 20.14 23.58 5.26
N LYS A 193 20.38 24.46 4.28
CA LYS A 193 19.95 24.29 2.90
C LYS A 193 21.08 24.57 1.92
N VAL A 194 21.07 23.86 0.79
CA VAL A 194 21.90 24.11 -0.37
C VAL A 194 21.00 24.63 -1.48
N ASN A 195 21.30 25.81 -2.01
CA ASN A 195 20.60 26.34 -3.18
C ASN A 195 21.45 26.06 -4.42
N VAL A 196 20.81 25.48 -5.44
CA VAL A 196 21.42 25.21 -6.74
C VAL A 196 20.68 26.03 -7.78
N TRP A 197 21.44 26.74 -8.61
CA TRP A 197 20.93 27.47 -9.75
C TRP A 197 21.27 26.72 -11.02
N ALA A 198 20.31 26.56 -11.92
CA ALA A 198 20.53 25.93 -13.21
C ALA A 198 19.82 26.70 -14.32
N GLY A 199 20.48 26.79 -15.47
CA GLY A 199 19.94 27.37 -16.69
C GLY A 199 19.84 26.33 -17.81
N ILE A 200 18.74 26.33 -18.55
CA ILE A 200 18.49 25.45 -19.69
C ILE A 200 18.20 26.33 -20.91
N LEU A 201 19.00 26.15 -21.96
CA LEU A 201 18.66 26.61 -23.31
C LEU A 201 18.18 25.39 -24.10
N ILE A 202 17.16 25.57 -24.93
CA ILE A 202 16.59 24.45 -25.70
C ILE A 202 17.59 23.79 -26.65
N MET A 203 18.64 24.52 -27.05
CA MET A 203 19.72 23.97 -27.86
C MET A 203 20.89 23.39 -27.06
N ASN A 204 21.04 23.67 -25.75
CA ASN A 204 22.14 23.17 -24.90
C ASN A 204 21.84 23.31 -23.41
N LEU A 205 22.23 22.32 -22.60
CA LEU A 205 22.24 22.45 -21.14
C LEU A 205 23.45 23.32 -20.72
N CYS A 206 23.22 24.48 -20.10
CA CYS A 206 24.28 25.33 -19.58
C CYS A 206 24.28 25.29 -18.05
N VAL A 207 25.00 24.33 -17.46
CA VAL A 207 25.15 24.26 -16.00
C VAL A 207 26.30 25.17 -15.57
N THR A 208 26.00 26.43 -15.24
CA THR A 208 26.95 27.29 -14.54
C THR A 208 26.76 27.14 -13.03
N LEU A 209 27.60 26.33 -12.38
CA LEU A 209 27.67 26.24 -10.92
C LEU A 209 28.39 27.48 -10.38
N TRP A 210 27.65 28.51 -9.96
CA TRP A 210 28.19 29.56 -9.09
C TRP A 210 27.85 29.22 -7.64
N THR A 211 28.77 28.55 -6.94
CA THR A 211 28.68 28.36 -5.49
C THR A 211 29.16 29.61 -4.76
N HIS A 212 28.35 30.68 -4.76
CA HIS A 212 28.47 31.70 -3.72
C HIS A 212 27.56 31.29 -2.55
N CYS A 213 28.18 30.64 -1.57
CA CYS A 213 27.57 30.33 -0.29
C CYS A 213 27.37 31.65 0.47
N ILE A 214 26.23 32.32 0.26
CA ILE A 214 25.84 33.46 1.12
C ILE A 214 25.30 32.86 2.42
N MET A 215 26.20 32.56 3.33
CA MET A 215 25.88 32.39 4.74
C MET A 215 25.68 33.79 5.33
N MET A 216 24.57 34.46 5.02
CA MET A 216 24.17 35.64 5.79
C MET A 216 23.56 35.19 7.12
N CYS A 217 24.43 34.89 8.07
CA CYS A 217 24.10 35.02 9.48
C CYS A 217 24.16 36.51 9.83
N THR A 218 23.03 37.20 9.80
CA THR A 218 22.88 38.42 10.60
C THR A 218 22.72 38.00 12.06
N PRO A 219 23.65 38.35 12.97
CA PRO A 219 23.40 38.16 14.40
C PRO A 219 22.33 39.16 14.83
N MET A 220 21.13 38.68 15.13
CA MET A 220 20.17 39.40 15.97
C MET A 220 20.78 39.44 17.38
N SER A 221 21.41 40.56 17.73
CA SER A 221 21.72 40.89 19.12
C SER A 221 20.42 41.28 19.84
N SER A 222 19.71 40.29 20.37
CA SER A 222 18.65 40.53 21.34
C SER A 222 19.25 40.70 22.74
N GLY A 223 19.24 41.94 23.23
CA GLY A 223 18.92 42.26 24.62
C GLY A 223 20.05 42.25 25.65
N ASN A 224 20.34 43.42 26.22
CA ASN A 224 20.57 43.54 27.65
C ASN A 224 19.70 44.69 28.19
N PHE A 225 18.69 44.30 28.97
CA PHE A 225 18.02 45.15 29.95
C PHE A 225 18.97 45.38 31.13
N GLY A 226 19.07 46.61 31.64
CA GLY A 226 19.75 46.88 32.90
C GLY A 226 20.06 48.36 33.12
N GLN A 227 19.20 49.03 33.92
CA GLN A 227 19.36 50.38 34.45
C GLN A 227 20.68 50.56 35.25
N LEU A 228 21.20 51.79 35.33
CA LEU A 228 21.67 52.43 36.59
C LEU A 228 22.14 53.89 36.36
N ASN A 229 21.37 54.82 36.95
CA ASN A 229 21.69 56.09 37.60
C ASN A 229 23.04 56.80 37.31
N SER A 230 23.00 58.04 36.82
CA SER A 230 23.08 59.30 37.61
C SER A 230 22.88 60.51 36.69
#